data_AF-A0A8C6ZPI9-F1
#
_entry.id   AF-A0A8C6ZPI9-F1
#
_cell.length_a   1.000
_cell.length_b   1.000
_cell.length_c   1.000
_cell.angle_alpha   90.00
_cell.angle_beta   90.00
_cell.angle_gamma   90.00
#
_symmetry.space_group_name_H-M   'P 1'
#
loop_
_entity.id
_entity.type
_entity.pdbx_description
1 polymer ?
#
loop_
_entity_poly.entity_id
_entity_poly.type
_entity_poly.pdbx_seq_one_letter_code
_entity_poly.pdbx_strand_id
1 'polypeptide(L)'
;GPPDMEAETLETRINRATNPLNRELDWAGIGAFCEQLNKELDGPPLATRLLAHKIQSPQEWEAIQALTVLESCMKSCGKRFHDEVGKFRFLNELIKVVSPKVRTLWQRVQLRKHPGPQGLLPPALPLPALLSAQP
;
A
#
# COMPACT_ATOMS: atom_id res chain seq x y z
N GLY A 1 -32.03 -2.65 -21.80
CA GLY A 1 -31.73 -1.51 -20.92
C GLY A 1 -30.29 -1.11 -21.13
N PRO A 2 -29.86 0.09 -20.72
CA PRO A 2 -28.42 0.36 -20.63
C PRO A 2 -27.82 -0.69 -19.68
N PRO A 3 -26.58 -1.15 -19.92
CA PRO A 3 -25.94 -2.08 -18.99
C PRO A 3 -25.91 -1.40 -17.62
N ASP A 4 -26.42 -2.10 -16.63
CA ASP A 4 -26.37 -1.70 -15.24
C ASP A 4 -24.93 -1.27 -14.94
N MET A 5 -24.72 0.03 -14.70
CA MET A 5 -23.46 0.53 -14.18
C MET A 5 -23.33 -0.02 -12.76
N GLU A 6 -22.87 -1.27 -12.65
CA GLU A 6 -22.42 -1.82 -11.39
C GLU A 6 -21.42 -0.83 -10.80
N ALA A 7 -21.76 -0.23 -9.67
CA ALA A 7 -20.87 0.69 -9.00
C ALA A 7 -19.58 -0.05 -8.67
N GLU A 8 -18.48 0.32 -9.35
CA GLU A 8 -17.18 -0.30 -9.10
C GLU A 8 -16.84 -0.18 -7.60
N THR A 9 -16.48 -1.31 -6.99
CA THR A 9 -16.14 -1.39 -5.57
C THR A 9 -14.86 -0.61 -5.24
N LEU A 10 -14.65 -0.32 -3.96
CA LEU A 10 -13.41 0.29 -3.49
C LEU A 10 -12.17 -0.52 -3.87
N GLU A 11 -12.24 -1.85 -3.84
CA GLU A 11 -11.17 -2.75 -4.26
C GLU A 11 -10.80 -2.56 -5.74
N THR A 12 -11.79 -2.53 -6.63
CA THR A 12 -11.54 -2.37 -8.06
C THR A 12 -10.96 -0.99 -8.36
N ARG A 13 -11.49 0.05 -7.71
CA ARG A 13 -11.03 1.43 -7.90
C ARG A 13 -9.61 1.63 -7.42
N ILE A 14 -9.25 1.13 -6.23
CA ILE A 14 -7.87 1.27 -5.74
C ILE A 14 -6.89 0.46 -6.56
N ASN A 15 -7.27 -0.73 -7.05
CA ASN A 15 -6.42 -1.52 -7.93
C ASN A 15 -6.13 -0.80 -9.25
N ARG A 16 -7.10 -0.07 -9.81
CA ARG A 16 -6.89 0.77 -11.00
C ARG A 16 -6.01 1.98 -10.68
N ALA A 17 -6.34 2.72 -9.64
CA ALA A 17 -5.64 3.95 -9.26
C ALA A 17 -4.17 3.71 -8.85
N THR A 18 -3.83 2.50 -8.38
CA THR A 18 -2.46 2.14 -7.96
C THR A 18 -1.87 1.02 -8.82
N ASN A 19 -2.33 0.83 -10.06
CA ASN A 19 -1.78 -0.21 -10.91
C ASN A 19 -0.28 0.07 -11.20
N PRO A 20 0.64 -0.87 -10.93
CA PRO A 20 2.07 -0.68 -11.23
C PRO A 20 2.37 -0.40 -12.71
N LEU A 21 1.45 -0.73 -13.62
CA LEU A 21 1.56 -0.51 -15.06
C LEU A 21 1.11 0.89 -15.50
N ASN A 22 0.55 1.70 -14.59
CA ASN A 22 0.19 3.07 -14.89
C ASN A 22 1.44 3.87 -15.28
N ARG A 23 1.39 4.60 -16.40
CA ARG A 23 2.49 5.44 -16.85
C ARG A 23 2.56 6.79 -16.11
N GLU A 24 1.42 7.20 -15.56
CA GLU A 24 1.22 8.45 -14.82
C GLU A 24 0.12 8.25 -13.78
N LEU A 25 -0.12 9.26 -12.94
CA LEU A 25 -1.17 9.21 -11.93
C LEU A 25 -2.56 9.18 -12.57
N ASP A 26 -3.37 8.17 -12.28
CA ASP A 26 -4.78 8.10 -12.68
C ASP A 26 -5.64 9.01 -11.79
N TRP A 27 -5.58 10.33 -12.02
CA TRP A 27 -6.35 11.32 -11.24
C TRP A 27 -7.86 11.07 -11.29
N ALA A 28 -8.37 10.52 -12.40
CA ALA A 28 -9.77 10.14 -12.52
C ALA A 28 -10.11 8.95 -11.60
N GLY A 29 -9.26 7.92 -11.57
CA GLY A 29 -9.36 6.80 -10.62
C GLY A 29 -9.20 7.20 -9.17
N ILE A 30 -8.27 8.10 -8.86
CA ILE A 30 -8.08 8.67 -7.52
C ILE A 30 -9.36 9.39 -7.06
N GLY A 31 -9.91 10.26 -7.90
CA GLY A 31 -11.17 10.96 -7.61
C GLY A 31 -12.34 9.99 -7.41
N ALA A 32 -12.48 9.01 -8.31
CA ALA A 32 -13.52 7.99 -8.21
C ALA A 32 -13.42 7.16 -6.92
N PHE A 33 -12.21 6.83 -6.46
CA PHE A 33 -12.01 6.16 -5.18
C PHE A 33 -12.47 7.03 -4.00
N CYS A 34 -12.11 8.32 -3.99
CA CYS A 34 -12.53 9.26 -2.96
C CYS A 34 -14.06 9.40 -2.90
N GLU A 35 -14.71 9.48 -4.05
CA GLU A 35 -16.17 9.55 -4.13
C GLU A 35 -16.84 8.29 -3.60
N GLN A 36 -16.37 7.11 -4.00
CA GLN A 36 -16.93 5.82 -3.58
C GLN A 36 -16.77 5.63 -2.06
N LEU A 37 -15.61 6.00 -1.53
CA LEU A 37 -15.30 5.92 -0.10
C LEU A 37 -16.32 6.69 0.75
N ASN A 38 -16.71 7.89 0.29
CA ASN A 38 -17.65 8.74 1.02
C ASN A 38 -19.11 8.26 0.90
N LYS A 39 -19.46 7.56 -0.18
CA LYS A 39 -20.81 7.01 -0.41
C LYS A 39 -21.12 5.81 0.48
N GLU A 40 -20.11 5.02 0.83
CA GLU A 40 -20.28 3.79 1.61
C GLU A 40 -20.25 4.02 3.13
N LEU A 41 -21.11 3.32 3.87
CA LEU A 41 -21.11 3.34 5.34
C LEU A 41 -19.81 2.75 5.91
N ASP A 42 -19.36 1.63 5.34
CA ASP A 42 -18.10 0.96 5.71
C ASP A 42 -16.92 1.38 4.83
N GLY A 43 -17.10 2.41 4.00
CA GLY A 43 -16.07 2.91 3.08
C GLY A 43 -14.77 3.34 3.79
N PRO A 44 -14.82 4.21 4.82
CA PRO A 44 -13.61 4.64 5.54
C PRO A 44 -12.75 3.51 6.15
N PRO A 45 -13.30 2.57 6.95
CA PRO A 45 -12.49 1.49 7.51
C PRO A 45 -11.98 0.51 6.44
N LEU A 46 -12.74 0.28 5.37
CA LEU A 46 -12.29 -0.56 4.25
C LEU A 46 -11.16 0.12 3.45
N ALA A 47 -11.34 1.39 3.10
CA ALA A 47 -10.38 2.16 2.33
C ALA A 47 -9.01 2.26 3.03
N THR A 48 -8.99 2.55 4.33
CA THR A 48 -7.73 2.60 5.10
C THR A 48 -7.01 1.24 5.11
N ARG A 49 -7.75 0.13 5.18
CA ARG A 49 -7.17 -1.22 5.07
C ARG A 49 -6.54 -1.46 3.69
N LEU A 50 -7.25 -1.10 2.62
CA LEU A 50 -6.75 -1.27 1.25
C LEU A 50 -5.53 -0.37 0.97
N LEU A 51 -5.57 0.89 1.40
CA LEU A 51 -4.47 1.84 1.30
C LEU A 51 -3.23 1.34 2.05
N ALA A 52 -3.38 0.88 3.30
CA ALA A 52 -2.27 0.35 4.08
C ALA A 52 -1.57 -0.83 3.39
N HIS A 53 -2.34 -1.69 2.70
CA HIS A 53 -1.79 -2.80 1.93
C HIS A 53 -1.02 -2.31 0.70
N LYS A 54 -1.59 -1.36 -0.07
CA LYS A 54 -0.94 -0.82 -1.28
C LYS A 54 0.31 0.01 -0.97
N ILE A 55 0.29 0.80 0.11
CA ILE A 55 1.45 1.60 0.57
C ILE A 55 2.62 0.69 0.98
N GLN A 56 2.34 -0.52 1.47
CA GLN A 56 3.35 -1.52 1.81
C GLN A 56 3.82 -2.34 0.59
N SER A 57 3.36 -2.02 -0.62
CA SER A 57 3.78 -2.75 -1.82
C SER A 57 5.31 -2.73 -1.98
N PRO A 58 5.92 -3.86 -2.35
CA PRO A 58 7.33 -3.87 -2.73
C PRO A 58 7.60 -3.14 -4.06
N GLN A 59 6.55 -2.87 -4.85
CA GLN A 59 6.66 -2.09 -6.07
C GLN A 59 6.58 -0.61 -5.71
N GLU A 60 7.71 0.10 -5.82
CA GLU A 60 7.84 1.50 -5.45
C GLU A 60 6.75 2.37 -6.09
N TRP A 61 6.47 2.18 -7.37
CA TRP A 61 5.48 2.97 -8.08
C TRP A 61 4.03 2.73 -7.62
N GLU A 62 3.68 1.51 -7.25
CA GLU A 62 2.35 1.22 -6.66
C GLU A 62 2.21 1.88 -5.28
N ALA A 63 3.26 1.83 -4.47
CA ALA A 63 3.27 2.47 -3.15
C ALA A 63 3.18 4.00 -3.25
N ILE A 64 3.89 4.62 -4.19
CA ILE A 64 3.82 6.08 -4.44
C ILE A 64 2.40 6.48 -4.86
N GLN A 65 1.80 5.77 -5.82
CA GLN A 65 0.41 6.03 -6.23
C GLN A 65 -0.57 5.89 -5.05
N ALA A 66 -0.39 4.88 -4.19
CA ALA A 66 -1.22 4.68 -3.01
C ALA A 66 -1.08 5.83 -1.99
N LEU A 67 0.13 6.37 -1.82
CA LEU A 67 0.35 7.57 -1.00
C LEU A 67 -0.34 8.80 -1.59
N THR A 68 -0.34 8.96 -2.92
CA THR A 68 -1.10 10.02 -3.59
C THR A 68 -2.61 9.86 -3.42
N VAL A 69 -3.14 8.63 -3.49
CA VAL A 69 -4.55 8.36 -3.19
C VAL A 69 -4.88 8.75 -1.74
N LEU A 70 -4.03 8.37 -0.78
CA LEU A 70 -4.20 8.74 0.63
C LEU A 70 -4.20 10.26 0.81
N GLU A 71 -3.24 10.97 0.21
CA GLU A 71 -3.15 12.43 0.26
C GLU A 71 -4.43 13.08 -0.30
N SER A 72 -4.89 12.62 -1.47
CA SER A 72 -6.12 13.12 -2.08
C SER A 72 -7.32 12.89 -1.15
N CYS A 73 -7.46 11.68 -0.59
CA CYS A 73 -8.54 11.38 0.34
C CYS A 73 -8.49 12.28 1.58
N MET A 74 -7.31 12.60 2.12
CA MET A 74 -7.17 13.51 3.27
C MET A 74 -7.53 14.97 2.93
N LYS A 75 -7.47 15.36 1.65
CA LYS A 75 -7.87 16.70 1.19
C LYS A 75 -9.36 16.78 0.86
N SER A 76 -9.93 15.72 0.27
CA SER A 76 -11.28 15.74 -0.30
C SER A 76 -12.34 15.01 0.54
N CYS A 77 -11.96 14.13 1.46
CA CYS A 77 -12.90 13.36 2.26
C CYS A 77 -13.19 14.02 3.62
N GLY A 78 -14.26 13.57 4.26
CA GLY A 78 -14.73 14.13 5.53
C GLY A 78 -14.13 13.48 6.77
N LYS A 79 -14.54 14.00 7.94
CA LYS A 79 -14.10 13.57 9.27
C LYS A 79 -14.10 12.04 9.48
N ARG A 80 -15.09 11.32 8.93
CA ARG A 80 -15.18 9.86 9.03
C ARG A 80 -13.92 9.16 8.53
N PHE A 81 -13.34 9.63 7.42
CA PHE A 81 -12.08 9.08 6.91
C PHE A 81 -10.88 9.49 7.75
N HIS A 82 -10.83 10.76 8.16
CA HIS A 82 -9.74 11.27 8.98
C HIS A 82 -9.65 10.55 10.33
N ASP A 83 -10.80 10.24 10.94
CA ASP A 83 -10.88 9.48 12.19
C ASP A 83 -10.30 8.06 12.02
N GLU A 84 -10.53 7.38 10.88
CA GLU A 84 -9.91 6.06 10.61
C GLU A 84 -8.40 6.16 10.38
N VAL A 85 -7.95 7.16 9.62
CA VAL A 85 -6.52 7.41 9.37
C VAL A 85 -5.77 7.73 10.67
N GLY A 86 -6.40 8.46 11.59
CA GLY A 86 -5.83 8.82 12.88
C GLY A 86 -5.71 7.67 13.89
N LYS A 87 -6.31 6.51 13.62
CA LYS A 87 -6.22 5.35 14.52
C LYS A 87 -4.85 4.69 14.41
N PHE A 88 -4.33 4.22 15.56
CA PHE A 88 -3.12 3.41 15.62
C PHE A 88 -3.16 2.19 14.69
N ARG A 89 -4.34 1.63 14.44
CA ARG A 89 -4.51 0.53 13.47
C ARG A 89 -3.94 0.88 12.10
N PHE A 90 -4.21 2.07 11.57
CA PHE A 90 -3.69 2.51 10.28
C PHE A 90 -2.26 3.06 10.41
N LEU A 91 -2.00 3.90 11.41
CA LEU A 91 -0.68 4.51 11.63
C LEU A 91 0.44 3.46 11.84
N ASN A 92 0.13 2.35 12.54
CA ASN A 92 1.07 1.26 12.73
C ASN A 92 1.48 0.61 11.39
N GLU A 93 0.60 0.60 10.39
CA GLU A 93 0.95 0.12 9.06
C GLU A 93 1.94 1.06 8.36
N LEU A 94 1.80 2.37 8.52
CA LEU A 94 2.75 3.35 7.96
C LEU A 94 4.10 3.32 8.68
N ILE A 95 4.11 3.14 10.00
CA ILE A 95 5.35 3.00 10.80
C ILE A 95 6.18 1.81 10.29
N LYS A 96 5.54 0.70 9.89
CA LYS A 96 6.24 -0.46 9.34
C LYS A 96 7.03 -0.15 8.08
N VAL A 97 6.53 0.79 7.27
CA VAL A 97 7.16 1.20 6.01
C VAL A 97 8.41 2.03 6.29
N VAL A 98 8.32 3.02 7.17
CA VAL A 98 9.44 3.96 7.43
C VAL A 98 10.48 3.43 8.40
N SER A 99 10.11 2.50 9.29
CA SER A 99 11.03 1.95 10.29
C SER A 99 11.96 0.87 9.68
N PRO A 100 13.30 1.08 9.64
CA PRO A 100 14.23 0.14 9.03
C PRO A 100 14.22 -1.24 9.69
N LYS A 101 14.06 -1.28 11.02
CA LYS A 101 14.00 -2.52 11.81
C LYS A 101 12.77 -3.35 11.47
N VAL A 102 11.65 -2.68 11.21
CA VAL A 102 10.37 -3.33 10.90
C VAL A 102 10.33 -3.74 9.45
N ARG A 103 10.75 -2.89 8.51
CA ARG A 103 10.90 -3.20 7.08
C ARG A 103 11.75 -4.46 6.86
N THR A 104 12.88 -4.57 7.55
CA THR A 104 13.78 -5.73 7.44
C THR A 104 13.09 -7.02 7.90
N LEU A 105 12.30 -6.97 8.98
CA LEU A 105 11.52 -8.12 9.46
C LEU A 105 10.39 -8.50 8.50
N TRP A 106 9.70 -7.51 7.92
CA TRP A 106 8.63 -7.76 6.94
C TRP A 106 9.16 -8.33 5.63
N GLN A 107 10.29 -7.85 5.12
CA GLN A 107 10.95 -8.46 3.96
C GLN A 107 11.28 -9.93 4.22
N ARG A 108 11.80 -10.26 5.42
CA ARG A 108 12.06 -11.66 5.81
C ARG A 108 10.79 -12.49 5.98
N VAL A 109 9.71 -11.92 6.50
CA VAL A 109 8.40 -12.62 6.60
C VAL A 109 7.79 -12.84 5.22
N GLN A 110 7.87 -11.84 4.32
CA GLN A 110 7.34 -11.92 2.97
C GLN A 110 8.10 -12.97 2.14
N LEU A 111 9.44 -13.00 2.23
CA LEU A 111 10.28 -14.03 1.63
C LEU A 111 9.95 -15.43 2.15
N ARG A 112 9.51 -15.56 3.41
CA ARG A 112 9.07 -16.85 3.98
C ARG A 112 7.69 -17.29 3.52
N LYS A 113 6.75 -16.35 3.29
CA LYS A 113 5.37 -16.65 2.86
C LYS A 113 5.27 -16.92 1.36
N HIS A 114 6.06 -16.23 0.56
CA HIS A 114 6.16 -16.44 -0.88
C HIS A 114 7.61 -16.76 -1.22
N PRO A 115 8.08 -17.99 -0.95
CA PRO A 115 9.34 -18.42 -1.51
C PRO A 115 9.21 -18.31 -3.02
N GLY A 116 10.00 -17.45 -3.65
CA GLY A 116 10.06 -17.38 -5.10
C GLY A 116 10.37 -18.75 -5.70
N PRO A 117 10.09 -18.98 -7.00
CA PRO A 117 10.59 -20.17 -7.67
C PRO A 117 12.11 -20.16 -7.50
N GLN A 118 12.65 -21.23 -6.91
CA GLN A 118 14.02 -21.32 -6.38
C GLN A 118 15.07 -20.57 -7.22
N GLY A 119 15.81 -19.66 -6.58
CA GLY A 119 16.90 -18.92 -7.23
C GLY A 119 17.71 -18.07 -6.27
N LEU A 120 18.83 -18.64 -5.80
CA LEU A 120 19.94 -18.02 -5.06
C LEU A 120 19.62 -17.33 -3.73
N LEU A 121 19.76 -18.12 -2.66
CA LEU A 121 20.31 -17.59 -1.40
C LEU A 121 21.66 -16.94 -1.74
N PRO A 122 21.96 -15.68 -1.35
CA PRO A 122 23.33 -15.20 -1.45
C PRO A 122 24.21 -16.15 -0.64
N PRO A 123 25.40 -16.54 -1.13
CA PRO A 123 26.30 -17.35 -0.34
C PRO A 123 26.55 -16.59 0.97
N ALA A 124 26.33 -17.27 2.09
CA ALA A 124 26.70 -16.74 3.40
C ALA A 124 28.15 -16.26 3.28
N LEU A 125 28.37 -14.94 3.41
CA LEU A 125 29.72 -14.40 3.40
C LEU A 125 30.53 -15.17 4.45
N PRO A 126 31.69 -15.73 4.10
CA PRO A 126 32.54 -16.40 5.07
C PRO A 126 32.79 -15.46 6.25
N LEU A 127 32.67 -15.96 7.47
CA LEU A 127 32.96 -15.24 8.72
C LEU A 127 34.18 -14.29 8.65
N PRO A 128 35.31 -14.62 7.98
CA PRO A 128 36.44 -13.70 7.85
C PRO A 128 36.16 -12.39 7.09
N ALA A 129 35.18 -12.34 6.19
CA ALA A 129 34.83 -11.12 5.46
C ALA A 129 34.07 -10.08 6.32
N LEU A 130 33.40 -10.53 7.39
CA LEU A 130 32.72 -9.64 8.34
C LEU A 130 33.68 -8.94 9.30
N LEU A 131 34.86 -9.51 9.53
CA LEU A 131 35.84 -8.95 10.46
C LEU A 131 36.71 -7.85 9.82
N SER A 132 36.77 -7.79 8.49
CA SER A 132 37.59 -6.81 7.74
C SER A 132 36.85 -5.52 7.40
N ALA A 133 35.57 -5.41 7.77
CA ALA A 133 34.69 -4.30 7.41
C ALA A 133 34.23 -3.44 8.59
N GLN A 134 35.00 -3.41 9.69
CA GLN A 134 34.84 -2.39 10.74
C GLN A 134 36.00 -1.39 10.66
N PRO A 135 35.74 -0.08 10.81
CA PRO A 135 36.77 0.96 10.74
C PRO A 135 37.75 0.90 11.92
#